data_AF-A0A537F7W6-F1
#
_entry.id   AF-A0A537F7W6-F1
#
_cell.length_a   1.000
_cell.length_b   1.000
_cell.length_c   1.000
_cell.angle_alpha   90.00
_cell.angle_beta   90.00
_cell.angle_gamma   90.00
#
_symmetry.space_group_name_H-M   'P 1'
#
loop_
_entity.id
_entity.type
_entity.pdbx_description
1 polymer ?
#
loop_
_entity_poly.entity_id
_entity_poly.type
_entity_poly.pdbx_seq_one_letter_code
_entity_poly.pdbx_strand_id
1 'polypeptide(L)'
;MVLTLEIIATIIFVTIFRLVWILRRPVHKDITFYILPGLSNLRKIVRYDPGFSYVPYGLIWYAINVPIVRAVRYSGRLWITVLALIDIAFLWYSQVLGLTFFIAYAFMGTFQLLRAPWNASINWLIVLAPVSWLFLVLAPMAKFPIGLPIQVLRYTQRAVGHQHNYIYFGLLVTFWLIVFNHLYFVPGLDTLAVLGFGTIWGVILGYAFVERKHSRD
;
A
#
# COMPACT_ATOMS: atom_id res chain seq x y z
N MET A 1 -13.68 -12.52 -26.24
CA MET A 1 -13.78 -11.05 -26.11
C MET A 1 -14.61 -10.57 -24.91
N VAL A 2 -15.20 -11.48 -24.10
CA VAL A 2 -16.09 -11.15 -22.97
C VAL A 2 -15.32 -10.67 -21.72
N LEU A 3 -14.11 -11.18 -21.49
CA LEU A 3 -13.30 -10.92 -20.28
C LEU A 3 -12.90 -9.44 -20.10
N THR A 4 -12.73 -8.69 -21.19
CA THR A 4 -12.22 -7.31 -21.14
C THR A 4 -13.26 -6.33 -20.60
N LEU A 5 -14.54 -6.49 -20.97
CA LEU A 5 -15.61 -5.61 -20.48
C LEU A 5 -15.87 -5.81 -18.98
N GLU A 6 -15.81 -7.06 -18.51
CA GLU A 6 -15.94 -7.39 -17.09
C GLU A 6 -14.81 -6.78 -16.25
N ILE A 7 -13.57 -6.81 -16.76
CA ILE A 7 -12.42 -6.17 -16.10
C ILE A 7 -12.58 -4.65 -16.06
N ILE A 8 -12.97 -4.02 -17.17
CA ILE A 8 -13.24 -2.57 -17.23
C ILE A 8 -14.33 -2.20 -16.22
N ALA A 9 -15.46 -2.92 -16.24
CA ALA A 9 -16.57 -2.68 -15.31
C ALA A 9 -16.12 -2.85 -13.85
N THR A 10 -15.30 -3.86 -13.55
CA THR A 10 -14.74 -4.08 -12.22
C THR A 10 -13.84 -2.93 -11.79
N ILE A 11 -12.94 -2.45 -12.66
CA ILE A 11 -12.05 -1.32 -12.35
C ILE A 11 -12.87 -0.06 -12.09
N ILE A 12 -13.88 0.22 -12.93
CA ILE A 12 -14.78 1.36 -12.75
C ILE A 12 -15.49 1.27 -11.41
N PHE A 13 -16.11 0.12 -11.10
CA PHE A 13 -16.83 -0.09 -9.86
C PHE A 13 -15.94 0.05 -8.63
N VAL A 14 -14.78 -0.61 -8.61
CA VAL A 14 -13.79 -0.54 -7.53
C VAL A 14 -13.31 0.90 -7.33
N THR A 15 -13.05 1.62 -8.43
CA THR A 15 -12.61 3.02 -8.39
C THR A 15 -13.69 3.92 -7.80
N ILE A 16 -14.93 3.83 -8.29
CA ILE A 16 -16.06 4.62 -7.77
C ILE A 16 -16.25 4.32 -6.28
N PHE A 17 -16.27 3.04 -5.89
CA PHE A 17 -16.39 2.64 -4.50
C PHE A 17 -15.30 3.26 -3.62
N ARG A 18 -14.04 3.19 -4.06
CA ARG A 18 -12.90 3.78 -3.34
C ARG A 18 -13.04 5.29 -3.19
N LEU A 19 -13.38 6.00 -4.28
CA LEU A 19 -13.58 7.45 -4.26
C LEU A 19 -14.72 7.85 -3.32
N VAL A 20 -15.87 7.19 -3.41
CA VAL A 20 -17.02 7.44 -2.53
C VAL A 20 -16.63 7.19 -1.06
N TRP A 21 -15.90 6.11 -0.78
CA TRP A 21 -15.43 5.82 0.57
C TRP A 21 -14.50 6.92 1.11
N ILE A 22 -13.50 7.32 0.32
CA ILE A 22 -12.55 8.38 0.68
C ILE A 22 -13.28 9.70 0.94
N LEU A 23 -14.28 10.04 0.11
CA LEU A 23 -15.06 11.26 0.26
C LEU A 23 -15.96 11.24 1.50
N ARG A 24 -16.57 10.10 1.83
CA ARG A 24 -17.51 10.00 2.97
C ARG A 24 -16.85 9.78 4.32
N ARG A 25 -15.62 9.28 4.38
CA ARG A 25 -14.94 8.98 5.65
C ARG A 25 -13.98 10.09 6.08
N PRO A 26 -13.73 10.23 7.39
CA PRO A 26 -12.67 11.11 7.86
C PRO A 26 -11.30 10.59 7.40
N VAL A 27 -10.37 11.51 7.15
CA VAL A 27 -8.98 11.18 6.85
C VAL A 27 -8.40 10.43 8.04
N HIS A 28 -7.65 9.36 7.77
CA HIS A 28 -7.07 8.56 8.85
C HIS A 28 -6.12 9.41 9.69
N LYS A 29 -6.21 9.32 11.02
CA LYS A 29 -5.42 10.15 11.95
C LYS A 29 -3.92 10.07 11.63
N ASP A 30 -3.46 8.88 11.29
CA ASP A 30 -2.10 8.56 10.93
C ASP A 30 -1.56 9.44 9.80
N ILE A 31 -2.42 9.81 8.85
CA ILE A 31 -2.06 10.64 7.71
C ILE A 31 -1.73 12.05 8.18
N THR A 32 -2.58 12.62 9.03
CA THR A 32 -2.42 13.97 9.56
C THR A 32 -1.24 14.07 10.51
N PHE A 33 -1.03 13.07 11.38
CA PHE A 33 -0.04 13.15 12.45
C PHE A 33 1.34 12.62 12.07
N TYR A 34 1.45 11.69 11.12
CA TYR A 34 2.73 11.01 10.82
C TYR A 34 3.13 11.11 9.35
N ILE A 35 2.19 10.92 8.42
CA ILE A 35 2.52 10.87 6.99
C ILE A 35 2.78 12.26 6.40
N LEU A 36 1.82 13.20 6.54
CA LEU A 36 1.94 14.55 5.99
C LEU A 36 3.09 15.35 6.62
N PRO A 37 3.32 15.32 7.95
CA PRO A 37 4.48 15.98 8.53
C PRO A 37 5.79 15.45 7.95
N GLY A 38 5.90 14.12 7.79
CA GLY A 38 7.06 13.49 7.17
C GLY A 38 7.28 13.95 5.72
N LEU A 39 6.22 13.98 4.92
CA LEU A 39 6.30 14.40 3.52
C LEU A 39 6.63 15.90 3.35
N SER A 40 6.09 16.77 4.20
CA SER A 40 6.32 18.22 4.15
C SER A 40 7.69 18.66 4.65
N ASN A 41 8.33 17.84 5.47
CA ASN A 41 9.63 18.14 6.09
C ASN A 41 10.76 17.22 5.61
N LEU A 42 10.69 16.65 4.41
CA LEU A 42 11.72 15.74 3.88
C LEU A 42 13.14 16.34 3.99
N ARG A 43 13.30 17.64 3.74
CA ARG A 43 14.60 18.32 3.83
C ARG A 43 15.18 18.26 5.26
N LYS A 44 14.34 18.37 6.28
CA LYS A 44 14.75 18.27 7.69
C LYS A 44 15.13 16.84 8.06
N ILE A 45 14.42 15.86 7.50
CA ILE A 45 14.75 14.43 7.66
C ILE A 45 16.12 14.12 7.05
N VAL A 46 16.36 14.56 5.81
CA VAL A 46 17.63 14.31 5.10
C VAL A 46 18.81 15.06 5.72
N ARG A 47 18.59 16.29 6.22
CA ARG A 47 19.61 17.11 6.88
C ARG A 47 19.82 16.79 8.36
N TYR A 48 19.09 15.80 8.90
CA TYR A 48 19.15 15.39 10.30
C TYR A 48 18.83 16.53 11.29
N ASP A 49 17.56 16.94 11.34
CA ASP A 49 17.04 17.81 12.39
C ASP A 49 16.64 16.99 13.64
N PRO A 50 17.33 17.14 14.79
CA PRO A 50 17.05 16.38 16.00
C PRO A 50 15.65 16.65 16.59
N GLY A 51 14.98 17.74 16.19
CA GLY A 51 13.59 18.04 16.57
C GLY A 51 12.53 17.25 15.80
N PHE A 52 12.90 16.51 14.74
CA PHE A 52 11.97 15.83 13.85
C PHE A 52 11.95 14.30 14.08
N SER A 53 10.97 13.82 14.84
CA SER A 53 10.96 12.43 15.37
C SER A 53 10.13 11.39 14.58
N TYR A 54 9.64 11.68 13.38
CA TYR A 54 8.68 10.79 12.69
C TYR A 54 9.07 10.47 11.24
N VAL A 55 9.76 9.34 11.05
CA VAL A 55 10.17 8.88 9.73
C VAL A 55 9.69 7.44 9.51
N PRO A 56 8.49 7.25 8.94
CA PRO A 56 7.87 5.93 8.88
C PRO A 56 8.19 5.11 7.61
N TYR A 57 9.03 5.58 6.68
CA TYR A 57 9.30 4.89 5.40
C TYR A 57 10.71 5.17 4.87
N GLY A 58 11.14 4.40 3.87
CA GLY A 58 12.43 4.57 3.20
C GLY A 58 12.44 5.70 2.17
N LEU A 59 13.63 6.08 1.72
CA LEU A 59 13.81 7.22 0.81
C LEU A 59 13.05 7.05 -0.52
N ILE A 60 12.96 5.83 -1.03
CA ILE A 60 12.21 5.49 -2.26
C ILE A 60 10.73 5.85 -2.11
N TRP A 61 10.14 5.57 -0.95
CA TRP A 61 8.74 5.90 -0.69
C TRP A 61 8.52 7.42 -0.74
N TYR A 62 9.43 8.21 -0.18
CA TYR A 62 9.37 9.67 -0.25
C TYR A 62 9.56 10.18 -1.69
N ALA A 63 10.45 9.56 -2.46
CA ALA A 63 10.67 9.93 -3.86
C ALA A 63 9.37 9.82 -4.70
N ILE A 64 8.52 8.84 -4.40
CA ILE A 64 7.22 8.66 -5.07
C ILE A 64 6.17 9.61 -4.50
N ASN A 65 6.04 9.70 -3.17
CA ASN A 65 4.89 10.34 -2.54
C ASN A 65 5.02 11.86 -2.38
N VAL A 66 6.24 12.40 -2.26
CA VAL A 66 6.48 13.86 -2.14
C VAL A 66 5.97 14.65 -3.36
N PRO A 67 6.27 14.29 -4.63
CA PRO A 67 5.75 15.03 -5.76
C PRO A 67 4.21 15.00 -5.83
N ILE A 68 3.60 13.87 -5.49
CA ILE A 68 2.14 13.70 -5.49
C ILE A 68 1.50 14.61 -4.44
N VAL A 69 1.97 14.56 -3.19
CA VAL A 69 1.38 15.35 -2.11
C VAL A 69 1.62 16.85 -2.30
N ARG A 70 2.75 17.22 -2.91
CA ARG A 70 3.07 18.62 -3.27
C ARG A 70 2.11 19.14 -4.33
N ALA A 71 1.77 18.34 -5.34
CA ALA A 71 0.80 18.71 -6.37
C ALA A 71 -0.59 19.04 -5.79
N VAL A 72 -0.97 18.39 -4.69
CA VAL A 72 -2.24 18.63 -3.98
C VAL A 72 -2.09 19.51 -2.73
N ARG A 73 -1.02 20.30 -2.65
CA ARG A 73 -0.76 21.28 -1.57
C ARG A 73 -0.85 20.67 -0.16
N TYR A 74 -0.34 19.45 0.01
CA TYR A 74 -0.32 18.72 1.28
C TYR A 74 -1.70 18.45 1.90
N SER A 75 -2.77 18.48 1.11
CA SER A 75 -4.08 18.02 1.55
C SER A 75 -4.13 16.48 1.59
N GLY A 76 -4.24 15.91 2.79
CA GLY A 76 -4.27 14.45 2.98
C GLY A 76 -5.41 13.78 2.22
N ARG A 77 -6.59 14.38 2.20
CA ARG A 77 -7.75 13.85 1.45
C ARG A 77 -7.48 13.82 -0.05
N LEU A 78 -7.04 14.95 -0.61
CA LEU A 78 -6.73 15.03 -2.05
C LEU A 78 -5.57 14.11 -2.43
N TRP A 79 -4.59 13.95 -1.55
CA TRP A 79 -3.49 13.02 -1.76
C TRP A 79 -3.99 11.59 -1.89
N ILE A 80 -4.84 11.10 -0.97
CA ILE A 80 -5.43 9.76 -1.07
C ILE A 80 -6.29 9.62 -2.34
N THR A 81 -7.05 10.66 -2.71
CA THR A 81 -7.81 10.67 -3.97
C THR A 81 -6.90 10.50 -5.18
N VAL A 82 -5.78 11.23 -5.24
CA VAL A 82 -4.82 11.11 -6.34
C VAL A 82 -4.15 9.74 -6.35
N LEU A 83 -3.80 9.18 -5.19
CA LEU A 83 -3.32 7.79 -5.11
C LEU A 83 -4.36 6.81 -5.69
N ALA A 84 -5.64 6.97 -5.37
CA ALA A 84 -6.72 6.13 -5.89
C ALA A 84 -6.85 6.22 -7.42
N LEU A 85 -6.66 7.42 -7.99
CA LEU A 85 -6.72 7.64 -9.44
C LEU A 85 -5.49 7.06 -10.16
N ILE A 86 -4.29 7.20 -9.59
CA ILE A 86 -3.08 6.58 -10.13
C ILE A 86 -3.21 5.05 -10.09
N ASP A 87 -3.81 4.50 -9.02
CA ASP A 87 -3.99 3.06 -8.85
C ASP A 87 -4.82 2.40 -9.95
N ILE A 88 -5.64 3.16 -10.69
CA ILE A 88 -6.39 2.66 -11.85
C ILE A 88 -5.45 2.06 -12.90
N ALA A 89 -4.31 2.71 -13.15
CA ALA A 89 -3.33 2.22 -14.12
C ALA A 89 -2.70 0.88 -13.67
N PHE A 90 -2.43 0.74 -12.37
CA PHE A 90 -1.88 -0.48 -11.79
C PHE A 90 -2.93 -1.61 -11.73
N LEU A 91 -4.19 -1.28 -11.44
CA LEU A 91 -5.31 -2.22 -11.56
C LEU A 91 -5.43 -2.74 -12.98
N TRP A 92 -5.42 -1.85 -13.96
CA TRP A 92 -5.45 -2.22 -15.37
C TRP A 92 -4.27 -3.11 -15.75
N TYR A 93 -3.06 -2.73 -15.36
CA TYR A 93 -1.85 -3.49 -15.66
C TYR A 93 -1.86 -4.88 -15.00
N SER A 94 -2.37 -5.00 -13.77
CA SER A 94 -2.37 -6.26 -13.03
C SER A 94 -3.14 -7.40 -13.74
N GLN A 95 -4.08 -7.08 -14.64
CA GLN A 95 -4.79 -8.08 -15.44
C GLN A 95 -3.88 -8.83 -16.43
N VAL A 96 -2.78 -8.20 -16.85
CA VAL A 96 -1.79 -8.79 -17.77
C VAL A 96 -1.10 -10.00 -17.11
N LEU A 97 -1.08 -10.05 -15.77
CA LEU A 97 -0.54 -11.15 -14.97
C LEU A 97 -1.58 -12.27 -14.72
N GLY A 98 -2.76 -12.16 -15.32
CA GLY A 98 -3.84 -13.12 -15.18
C GLY A 98 -4.90 -12.72 -14.16
N LEU A 99 -6.04 -13.40 -14.25
CA LEU A 99 -7.25 -13.06 -13.49
C LEU A 99 -7.04 -13.20 -11.97
N THR A 100 -6.32 -14.22 -11.53
CA THR A 100 -6.03 -14.46 -10.10
C THR A 100 -5.21 -13.30 -9.51
N PHE A 101 -4.22 -12.80 -10.24
CA PHE A 101 -3.42 -11.64 -9.85
C PHE A 101 -4.24 -10.36 -9.78
N PHE A 102 -5.07 -10.14 -10.80
CA PHE A 102 -5.99 -9.01 -10.84
C PHE A 102 -6.91 -8.98 -9.62
N ILE A 103 -7.53 -10.12 -9.27
CA ILE A 103 -8.44 -10.21 -8.12
C ILE A 103 -7.67 -9.97 -6.81
N ALA A 104 -6.49 -10.59 -6.64
CA ALA A 104 -5.67 -10.39 -5.46
C ALA A 104 -5.27 -8.91 -5.28
N TYR A 105 -4.84 -8.26 -6.36
CA TYR A 105 -4.49 -6.84 -6.36
C TYR A 105 -5.71 -5.95 -6.10
N ALA A 106 -6.84 -6.23 -6.74
CA ALA A 106 -8.09 -5.49 -6.54
C ALA A 106 -8.52 -5.55 -5.07
N PHE A 107 -8.44 -6.70 -4.42
CA PHE A 107 -8.79 -6.85 -3.01
C PHE A 107 -7.76 -6.20 -2.08
N MET A 108 -6.49 -6.63 -2.14
CA MET A 108 -5.44 -6.17 -1.23
C MET A 108 -5.13 -4.69 -1.44
N GLY A 109 -5.04 -4.24 -2.70
CA GLY A 109 -4.85 -2.84 -3.06
C GLY A 109 -6.01 -1.97 -2.59
N THR A 110 -7.26 -2.42 -2.70
CA THR A 110 -8.42 -1.67 -2.16
C THR A 110 -8.33 -1.57 -0.64
N PHE A 111 -8.13 -2.70 0.05
CA PHE A 111 -8.06 -2.70 1.51
C PHE A 111 -6.96 -1.77 2.02
N GLN A 112 -5.76 -1.88 1.43
CA GLN A 112 -4.64 -1.03 1.79
C GLN A 112 -4.88 0.43 1.44
N LEU A 113 -5.45 0.78 0.28
CA LEU A 113 -5.77 2.16 -0.04
C LEU A 113 -6.76 2.79 0.95
N LEU A 114 -7.77 2.03 1.40
CA LEU A 114 -8.80 2.54 2.30
C LEU A 114 -8.37 2.61 3.77
N ARG A 115 -7.39 1.79 4.18
CA ARG A 115 -6.95 1.68 5.58
C ARG A 115 -5.54 2.22 5.84
N ALA A 116 -4.64 2.05 4.88
CA ALA A 116 -3.23 2.39 4.95
C ALA A 116 -2.75 2.96 3.60
N PRO A 117 -3.31 4.10 3.14
CA PRO A 117 -3.11 4.62 1.77
C PRO A 117 -1.64 4.86 1.41
N TRP A 118 -0.79 5.12 2.40
CA TRP A 118 0.66 5.22 2.22
C TRP A 118 1.28 3.95 1.63
N ASN A 119 0.69 2.77 1.81
CA ASN A 119 1.19 1.53 1.19
C ASN A 119 0.85 1.41 -0.31
N ALA A 120 -0.03 2.25 -0.88
CA ALA A 120 -0.42 2.16 -2.29
C ALA A 120 0.80 2.18 -3.23
N SER A 121 1.70 3.14 -3.02
CA SER A 121 2.96 3.23 -3.77
C SER A 121 3.88 2.00 -3.64
N ILE A 122 3.79 1.25 -2.54
CA ILE A 122 4.55 0.01 -2.36
C ILE A 122 3.92 -1.13 -3.15
N ASN A 123 2.57 -1.21 -3.16
CA ASN A 123 1.86 -2.15 -4.01
C ASN A 123 2.15 -1.91 -5.50
N TRP A 124 2.29 -0.65 -5.91
CA TRP A 124 2.69 -0.29 -7.29
C TRP A 124 4.05 -0.86 -7.65
N LEU A 125 5.05 -0.74 -6.75
CA LEU A 125 6.36 -1.34 -6.94
C LEU A 125 6.23 -2.87 -7.07
N ILE A 126 5.44 -3.51 -6.21
CA ILE A 126 5.22 -4.97 -6.31
C ILE A 126 4.60 -5.36 -7.67
N VAL A 127 3.57 -4.63 -8.13
CA VAL A 127 2.92 -4.89 -9.42
C VAL A 127 3.86 -4.71 -10.61
N LEU A 128 4.86 -3.81 -10.52
CA LEU A 128 5.82 -3.56 -11.59
C LEU A 128 6.94 -4.60 -11.70
N ALA A 129 7.01 -5.57 -10.78
CA ALA A 129 7.99 -6.66 -10.82
C ALA A 129 8.15 -7.38 -12.17
N PRO A 130 7.10 -7.64 -12.97
CA PRO A 130 7.23 -8.26 -14.28
C PRO A 130 7.98 -7.38 -15.30
N VAL A 131 8.01 -6.06 -15.09
CA VAL A 131 8.82 -5.13 -15.92
C VAL A 131 10.30 -5.24 -15.54
N SER A 132 10.58 -5.35 -14.24
CA SER A 132 11.93 -5.57 -13.73
C SER A 132 11.90 -6.13 -12.31
N TRP A 133 12.67 -7.19 -12.08
CA TRP A 133 12.83 -7.81 -10.76
C TRP A 133 13.29 -6.83 -9.67
N LEU A 134 13.99 -5.76 -10.08
CA LEU A 134 14.44 -4.69 -9.17
C LEU A 134 13.28 -4.10 -8.39
N PHE A 135 12.07 -4.04 -8.95
CA PHE A 135 10.92 -3.48 -8.24
C PHE A 135 10.51 -4.32 -7.01
N LEU A 136 10.76 -5.63 -7.00
CA LEU A 136 10.57 -6.46 -5.81
C LEU A 136 11.60 -6.16 -4.71
N VAL A 137 12.77 -5.64 -5.05
CA VAL A 137 13.76 -5.17 -4.09
C VAL A 137 13.44 -3.75 -3.63
N LEU A 138 12.96 -2.89 -4.53
CA LEU A 138 12.57 -1.52 -4.20
C LEU A 138 11.35 -1.47 -3.27
N ALA A 139 10.40 -2.40 -3.38
CA ALA A 139 9.24 -2.47 -2.50
C ALA A 139 9.58 -2.56 -1.00
N PRO A 140 10.40 -3.54 -0.52
CA PRO A 140 10.84 -3.57 0.87
C PRO A 140 11.72 -2.37 1.21
N MET A 141 12.58 -1.90 0.31
CA MET A 141 13.37 -0.68 0.55
C MET A 141 12.52 0.58 0.71
N ALA A 142 11.36 0.65 0.07
CA ALA A 142 10.39 1.71 0.28
C ALA A 142 9.66 1.55 1.62
N LYS A 143 9.36 0.31 2.04
CA LYS A 143 8.67 0.03 3.30
C LYS A 143 9.54 0.33 4.53
N PHE A 144 10.78 -0.13 4.50
CA PHE A 144 11.75 0.02 5.59
C PHE A 144 12.51 1.34 5.46
N PRO A 145 13.05 1.91 6.54
CA PRO A 145 13.77 3.20 6.53
C PRO A 145 15.16 3.12 5.87
N ILE A 146 15.27 2.42 4.74
CA ILE A 146 16.49 2.25 3.96
C ILE A 146 16.76 3.53 3.16
N GLY A 147 18.05 3.88 3.06
CA GLY A 147 18.50 5.10 2.38
C GLY A 147 18.38 6.38 3.21
N LEU A 148 17.98 6.29 4.48
CA LEU A 148 17.97 7.41 5.42
C LEU A 148 19.26 7.47 6.24
N PRO A 149 19.67 8.66 6.73
CA PRO A 149 20.84 8.78 7.59
C PRO A 149 20.74 7.88 8.83
N ILE A 150 21.84 7.25 9.24
CA ILE A 150 21.88 6.30 10.37
C ILE A 150 21.31 6.92 11.65
N GLN A 151 21.54 8.22 11.84
CA GLN A 151 21.08 8.95 13.01
C GLN A 151 19.54 9.08 13.06
N VAL A 152 18.85 8.98 11.91
CA VAL A 152 17.39 9.01 11.78
C VAL A 152 16.75 7.65 12.13
N LEU A 153 17.50 6.54 12.01
CA LEU A 153 17.00 5.19 12.36
C LEU A 153 16.65 5.03 13.84
N ARG A 154 17.17 5.88 14.73
CA ARG A 154 16.75 5.87 16.15
C ARG A 154 15.33 6.42 16.35
N TYR A 155 14.85 7.24 15.41
CA TYR A 155 13.51 7.86 15.47
C TYR A 155 12.46 7.03 14.75
N THR A 156 12.85 6.21 13.77
CA THR A 156 11.96 5.20 13.16
C THR A 156 11.50 4.17 14.21
N GLN A 157 12.37 3.83 15.17
CA GLN A 157 12.02 3.00 16.33
C GLN A 157 10.93 3.61 17.24
N ARG A 158 10.77 4.94 17.27
CA ARG A 158 9.68 5.60 18.01
C ARG A 158 8.38 5.65 17.21
N ALA A 159 8.46 5.61 15.88
CA ALA A 159 7.30 5.48 14.99
C ALA A 159 6.76 4.02 14.88
N VAL A 160 7.33 3.09 15.65
CA VAL A 160 7.07 1.63 15.62
C VAL A 160 5.60 1.26 15.78
N GLY A 161 4.83 2.00 16.58
CA GLY A 161 3.40 1.73 16.78
C GLY A 161 2.54 1.85 15.51
N HIS A 162 2.95 2.66 14.53
CA HIS A 162 2.23 2.84 13.27
C HIS A 162 2.66 1.86 12.17
N GLN A 163 3.94 1.45 12.18
CA GLN A 163 4.47 0.47 11.22
C GLN A 163 4.08 -0.98 11.55
N HIS A 164 3.85 -1.30 12.83
CA HIS A 164 3.59 -2.66 13.31
C HIS A 164 2.10 -3.06 13.31
N ASN A 165 1.25 -2.41 12.52
CA ASN A 165 -0.04 -3.03 12.23
C ASN A 165 0.21 -4.26 11.35
N TYR A 166 0.26 -5.43 12.00
CA TYR A 166 0.58 -6.72 11.40
C TYR A 166 -0.32 -7.04 10.20
N ILE A 167 -1.54 -6.49 10.17
CA ILE A 167 -2.46 -6.65 9.04
C ILE A 167 -1.91 -5.96 7.79
N TYR A 168 -1.46 -4.71 7.89
CA TYR A 168 -0.97 -3.95 6.73
C TYR A 168 0.37 -4.48 6.23
N PHE A 169 1.24 -4.87 7.16
CA PHE A 169 2.51 -5.48 6.81
C PHE A 169 2.32 -6.87 6.20
N GLY A 170 1.48 -7.71 6.82
CA GLY A 170 1.17 -9.04 6.32
C GLY A 170 0.56 -8.99 4.93
N LEU A 171 -0.38 -8.08 4.65
CA LEU A 171 -0.96 -7.95 3.30
C LEU A 171 0.08 -7.55 2.25
N LEU A 172 1.04 -6.68 2.60
CA LEU A 172 2.15 -6.33 1.71
C LEU A 172 3.07 -7.52 1.44
N VAL A 173 3.48 -8.24 2.49
CA VAL A 173 4.33 -9.43 2.35
C VAL A 173 3.63 -10.52 1.56
N THR A 174 2.35 -10.74 1.83
CA THR A 174 1.53 -11.71 1.10
C THR A 174 1.47 -11.36 -0.37
N PHE A 175 1.18 -10.09 -0.70
CA PHE A 175 1.10 -9.65 -2.08
C PHE A 175 2.47 -9.75 -2.79
N TRP A 176 3.55 -9.40 -2.09
CA TRP A 176 4.91 -9.57 -2.57
C TRP A 176 5.24 -11.03 -2.87
N LEU A 177 4.89 -11.96 -1.98
CA LEU A 177 5.10 -13.40 -2.16
C LEU A 177 4.29 -13.96 -3.31
N ILE A 178 3.03 -13.51 -3.48
CA ILE A 178 2.19 -13.88 -4.61
C ILE A 178 2.87 -13.50 -5.93
N VAL A 179 3.35 -12.26 -6.08
CA VAL A 179 4.04 -11.81 -7.30
C VAL A 179 5.40 -12.47 -7.49
N PHE A 180 6.17 -12.66 -6.41
CA PHE A 180 7.44 -13.36 -6.48
C PHE A 180 7.27 -14.83 -6.93
N ASN A 181 6.26 -15.55 -6.38
CA ASN A 181 5.95 -16.92 -6.79
C ASN A 181 5.63 -16.99 -8.29
N HIS A 182 4.77 -16.09 -8.77
CA HIS A 182 4.37 -16.07 -10.18
C HIS A 182 5.48 -15.79 -11.17
N LEU A 183 6.49 -15.01 -10.77
CA LEU A 183 7.62 -14.70 -11.64
C LEU A 183 8.73 -15.74 -11.58
N TYR A 184 8.90 -16.47 -10.47
CA TYR A 184 10.09 -17.29 -10.22
C TYR A 184 9.84 -18.76 -9.89
N PHE A 185 8.59 -19.19 -9.70
CA PHE A 185 8.22 -20.56 -9.37
C PHE A 185 7.18 -21.11 -10.37
N VAL A 186 6.86 -22.40 -10.22
CA VAL A 186 6.05 -23.15 -11.19
C VAL A 186 4.59 -22.65 -11.17
N PRO A 187 3.96 -22.37 -12.34
CA PRO A 187 2.60 -21.78 -12.45
C PRO A 187 1.46 -22.50 -11.71
N GLY A 188 1.65 -23.73 -11.26
CA GLY A 188 0.67 -24.50 -10.47
C GLY A 188 0.62 -24.17 -8.97
N LEU A 189 1.68 -23.56 -8.43
CA LEU A 189 1.73 -23.15 -7.01
C LEU A 189 1.07 -21.80 -6.75
N ASP A 190 0.92 -20.97 -7.78
CA ASP A 190 0.36 -19.62 -7.67
C ASP A 190 -1.09 -19.62 -7.21
N THR A 191 -1.93 -20.45 -7.84
CA THR A 191 -3.36 -20.50 -7.50
C THR A 191 -3.56 -21.02 -6.07
N LEU A 192 -2.78 -22.01 -5.65
CA LEU A 192 -2.82 -22.54 -4.29
C LEU A 192 -2.31 -21.52 -3.26
N ALA A 193 -1.24 -20.79 -3.56
CA ALA A 193 -0.73 -19.73 -2.71
C ALA A 193 -1.76 -18.61 -2.54
N VAL A 194 -2.36 -18.13 -3.63
CA VAL A 194 -3.38 -17.07 -3.60
C VAL A 194 -4.62 -17.53 -2.83
N LEU A 195 -5.10 -18.75 -3.07
CA LEU A 195 -6.25 -19.30 -2.33
C LEU A 195 -5.92 -19.47 -0.85
N GLY A 196 -4.79 -20.08 -0.50
CA GLY A 196 -4.37 -20.30 0.87
C GLY A 196 -4.20 -18.98 1.65
N PHE A 197 -3.50 -18.01 1.06
CA PHE A 197 -3.38 -16.68 1.66
C PHE A 197 -4.73 -15.96 1.75
N GLY A 198 -5.58 -16.10 0.74
CA GLY A 198 -6.94 -15.56 0.75
C GLY A 198 -7.77 -16.10 1.91
N THR A 199 -7.73 -17.42 2.16
CA THR A 199 -8.40 -18.05 3.29
C THR A 199 -7.87 -17.53 4.63
N ILE A 200 -6.54 -17.46 4.79
CA ILE A 200 -5.90 -16.94 6.01
C ILE A 200 -6.34 -15.49 6.28
N TRP A 201 -6.29 -14.63 5.27
CA TRP A 201 -6.72 -13.24 5.41
C TRP A 201 -8.22 -13.10 5.67
N GLY A 202 -9.05 -13.94 5.04
CA GLY A 202 -10.48 -13.98 5.31
C GLY A 202 -10.78 -14.24 6.79
N VAL A 203 -10.09 -15.22 7.38
CA VAL A 203 -10.21 -15.54 8.82
C VAL A 203 -9.70 -14.40 9.69
N ILE A 204 -8.49 -13.87 9.43
CA ILE A 204 -7.88 -12.79 10.23
C ILE A 204 -8.74 -11.53 10.20
N LEU A 205 -9.20 -11.10 9.02
CA LEU A 205 -10.02 -9.91 8.87
C LEU A 205 -11.41 -10.10 9.45
N GLY A 206 -11.99 -11.31 9.33
CA GLY A 206 -13.26 -11.67 9.97
C GLY A 206 -13.17 -11.62 11.50
N TYR A 207 -12.13 -12.21 12.08
CA TYR A 207 -11.88 -12.16 13.52
C TYR A 207 -11.70 -10.72 14.02
N ALA A 208 -10.83 -9.94 13.37
CA ALA A 208 -10.59 -8.54 13.72
C ALA A 208 -11.85 -7.66 13.59
N PHE A 209 -12.78 -8.03 12.71
CA PHE A 209 -14.07 -7.35 12.58
C PHE A 209 -14.99 -7.66 13.77
N VAL A 210 -15.10 -8.94 14.18
CA VAL A 210 -15.95 -9.38 15.30
C VAL A 210 -15.44 -8.82 16.64
N GLU A 211 -14.12 -8.87 16.86
CA GLU A 211 -13.47 -8.38 18.08
C GLU A 211 -13.72 -6.88 18.30
N ARG A 212 -13.64 -6.08 17.24
CA ARG A 212 -13.94 -4.63 17.30
C ARG A 212 -15.39 -4.32 17.58
N LYS A 213 -16.31 -5.21 17.24
CA LYS A 213 -17.73 -5.04 17.55
C LYS A 213 -17.97 -5.27 19.05
N HIS A 214 -17.38 -6.34 19.59
CA HIS A 214 -17.48 -6.66 21.03
C HIS A 214 -16.79 -5.64 21.94
N SER A 215 -15.72 -4.99 21.48
CA SER A 215 -15.02 -3.96 22.28
C SER A 215 -15.73 -2.59 22.28
N ARG A 216 -16.88 -2.46 21.61
CA ARG A 216 -17.68 -1.24 21.53
C ARG A 216 -19.04 -1.36 22.24
N ASP A 217 -19.36 -2.56 22.72
CA ASP A 217 -20.50 -2.87 23.58
C ASP A 217 -20.00 -2.97 25.03
#